data_AF-A0A536SEU0-F1
#
_entry.id   AF-A0A536SEU0-F1
#
_cell.length_a   1.000
_cell.length_b   1.000
_cell.length_c   1.000
_cell.angle_alpha   90.00
_cell.angle_beta   90.00
_cell.angle_gamma   90.00
#
_symmetry.space_group_name_H-M   'P 1'
#
loop_
_entity.id
_entity.type
_entity.pdbx_description
1 polymer ?
#
loop_
_entity_poly.entity_id
_entity_poly.type
_entity_poly.pdbx_seq_one_letter_code
_entity_poly.pdbx_strand_id
1 'polypeptide(L)'
;SEQKLDFRPLRAKATDTDVTVQVRVLQPGAQPVPIDYSMEKTATGWKVYDVMVGGVSLVANYRTEFNNVVRDSGIDGLVKNLSAKNRSFDAAAPASK
;
A
#
# COMPACT_ATOMS: atom_id res chain seq x y z
N SER A 1 9.06 -1.80 -19.77
CA SER A 1 7.63 -2.09 -20.02
C SER A 1 6.84 -0.84 -19.66
N GLU A 2 6.03 -0.30 -20.58
CA GLU A 2 5.10 0.78 -20.25
C GLU A 2 3.85 0.15 -19.62
N GLN A 3 3.81 0.05 -18.29
CA GLN A 3 2.59 -0.36 -17.60
C GLN A 3 1.53 0.73 -17.80
N LYS A 4 0.38 0.36 -18.36
CA LYS A 4 -0.75 1.28 -18.54
C LYS A 4 -1.69 1.19 -17.34
N LEU A 5 -2.08 2.34 -16.80
CA LEU A 5 -3.01 2.44 -15.69
C LEU A 5 -4.38 2.93 -16.19
N ASP A 6 -5.45 2.25 -15.78
CA ASP A 6 -6.84 2.70 -15.96
C ASP A 6 -7.38 3.20 -14.62
N PHE A 7 -7.62 4.50 -14.51
CA PHE A 7 -8.23 5.13 -13.34
C PHE A 7 -9.75 5.14 -13.51
N ARG A 8 -10.45 4.50 -12.58
CA ARG A 8 -11.92 4.45 -12.63
C ARG A 8 -12.51 5.79 -12.16
N PRO A 9 -13.73 6.13 -12.60
CA PRO A 9 -14.40 7.34 -12.13
C PRO A 9 -14.49 7.38 -10.60
N LEU A 10 -13.97 8.45 -10.01
CA LEU A 10 -14.06 8.68 -8.58
C LEU A 10 -15.51 9.01 -8.20
N ARG A 11 -16.04 8.27 -7.23
CA ARG A 11 -17.37 8.52 -6.65
C ARG A 11 -17.22 9.14 -5.27
N ALA A 12 -16.98 10.46 -5.24
CA ALA A 12 -16.81 11.22 -4.00
C ALA A 12 -17.58 12.55 -4.06
N LYS A 13 -18.01 13.04 -2.89
CA LYS A 13 -18.54 14.38 -2.70
C LYS A 13 -17.38 15.33 -2.33
N ALA A 14 -17.55 16.62 -2.61
CA ALA A 14 -16.53 17.63 -2.28
C ALA A 14 -16.23 17.76 -0.77
N THR A 15 -17.18 17.35 0.08
CA THR A 15 -17.07 17.34 1.55
C THR A 15 -16.40 16.09 2.10
N ASP A 16 -16.18 15.06 1.29
CA ASP A 16 -15.60 13.81 1.77
C ASP A 16 -14.15 14.03 2.19
N THR A 17 -13.78 13.37 3.29
CA THR A 17 -12.43 13.38 3.87
C THR A 17 -11.78 11.99 3.82
N ASP A 18 -12.52 11.00 3.36
CA ASP A 18 -12.09 9.63 3.13
C ASP A 18 -12.67 9.18 1.80
N VAL A 19 -11.81 8.66 0.91
CA VAL A 19 -12.23 8.17 -0.41
C VAL A 19 -11.43 6.95 -0.82
N THR A 20 -12.01 6.15 -1.72
CA THR A 20 -11.28 5.08 -2.42
C THR A 20 -11.07 5.45 -3.88
N VAL A 21 -9.80 5.52 -4.31
CA VAL A 21 -9.43 5.67 -5.72
C VAL A 21 -9.14 4.30 -6.31
N GLN A 22 -9.92 3.90 -7.30
CA GLN A 22 -9.79 2.59 -7.94
C GLN A 22 -8.95 2.69 -9.21
N VAL A 23 -7.92 1.87 -9.30
CA VAL A 23 -6.98 1.78 -10.42
C VAL A 23 -6.93 0.35 -10.92
N ARG A 24 -6.71 0.17 -12.22
CA ARG A 24 -6.41 -1.13 -12.82
C ARG A 24 -5.08 -1.07 -13.55
N VAL A 25 -4.16 -1.96 -13.19
CA VAL A 25 -2.91 -2.14 -13.93
C VAL A 25 -3.19 -3.04 -15.11
N LEU A 26 -2.98 -2.52 -16.32
CA LEU A 26 -3.17 -3.25 -17.56
C LEU A 26 -1.84 -3.90 -17.96
N GLN A 27 -1.88 -5.21 -18.23
CA GLN A 27 -0.73 -6.01 -18.64
C GLN A 27 -1.06 -6.73 -19.95
N PRO A 28 -0.17 -6.73 -20.95
CA PRO A 28 -0.41 -7.45 -22.20
C PRO A 28 -0.65 -8.95 -21.94
N GLY A 29 -1.72 -9.51 -22.50
CA GLY A 29 -2.01 -10.95 -22.42
C GLY A 29 -2.48 -11.46 -21.05
N ALA A 30 -2.70 -10.59 -20.07
CA ALA A 30 -3.17 -10.97 -18.74
C ALA A 30 -4.39 -10.14 -18.31
N GLN A 31 -5.16 -10.66 -17.34
CA GLN A 31 -6.28 -9.91 -16.76
C GLN A 31 -5.77 -8.67 -16.00
N PRO A 32 -6.48 -7.53 -16.07
CA PRO A 32 -6.13 -6.36 -15.29
C PRO A 32 -6.09 -6.64 -13.80
N VAL A 33 -5.07 -6.12 -13.12
CA VAL A 33 -4.94 -6.24 -11.66
C VAL A 33 -5.60 -5.02 -11.01
N PRO A 34 -6.66 -5.18 -10.20
CA PRO A 34 -7.28 -4.07 -9.49
C PRO A 34 -6.43 -3.65 -8.29
N ILE A 35 -6.29 -2.34 -8.13
CA ILE A 35 -5.66 -1.69 -6.99
C ILE A 35 -6.60 -0.61 -6.47
N ASP A 36 -6.99 -0.71 -5.20
CA ASP A 36 -7.79 0.31 -4.54
C ASP A 36 -6.91 1.07 -3.54
N TYR A 37 -6.82 2.39 -3.69
CA TYR A 37 -6.12 3.27 -2.77
C TYR A 37 -7.12 3.91 -1.82
N SER A 38 -7.04 3.57 -0.53
CA SER A 38 -7.79 4.27 0.50
C SER A 38 -7.03 5.54 0.88
N MET A 39 -7.70 6.68 0.73
CA MET A 39 -7.11 7.99 0.88
C MET A 39 -7.84 8.80 1.95
N GLU A 40 -7.08 9.50 2.77
CA GLU A 40 -7.58 10.46 3.75
C GLU A 40 -7.17 11.89 3.39
N LYS A 41 -8.04 12.85 3.66
CA LYS A 41 -7.76 14.28 3.48
C LYS A 41 -7.12 14.84 4.74
N THR A 42 -5.86 15.21 4.63
CA THR A 42 -5.12 15.88 5.71
C THR A 42 -5.08 17.39 5.51
N ALA A 43 -4.59 18.14 6.50
CA ALA A 43 -4.33 19.58 6.37
C ALA A 43 -3.34 19.91 5.23
N THR A 44 -2.51 18.94 4.83
CA THR A 44 -1.51 19.09 3.75
C THR A 44 -1.97 18.49 2.41
N GLY A 45 -3.23 18.06 2.33
CA GLY A 45 -3.80 17.40 1.15
C GLY A 45 -4.08 15.92 1.35
N TRP A 46 -4.46 15.24 0.27
CA TRP A 46 -4.80 13.82 0.28
C TRP A 46 -3.57 12.93 0.46
N LYS A 47 -3.69 11.91 1.29
CA LYS A 47 -2.66 10.91 1.54
C LYS A 47 -3.25 9.52 1.41
N VAL A 48 -2.50 8.59 0.83
CA VAL A 48 -2.86 7.16 0.83
C VAL A 48 -2.50 6.60 2.20
N TYR A 49 -3.44 5.94 2.87
CA TYR A 49 -3.18 5.25 4.14
C TYR A 49 -3.26 3.72 3.99
N ASP A 50 -3.92 3.21 2.96
CA ASP A 50 -3.94 1.77 2.64
C ASP A 50 -4.00 1.53 1.13
N VAL A 51 -3.47 0.38 0.72
CA VAL A 51 -3.54 -0.13 -0.66
C VAL A 51 -4.11 -1.53 -0.60
N MET A 52 -5.16 -1.79 -1.37
CA MET A 52 -5.72 -3.12 -1.56
C MET A 52 -5.36 -3.63 -2.95
N VAL A 53 -4.74 -4.81 -3.03
CA VAL A 53 -4.42 -5.47 -4.31
C VAL A 53 -5.21 -6.77 -4.40
N GLY A 54 -6.02 -6.92 -5.45
CA GLY A 54 -6.82 -8.14 -5.61
C GLY A 54 -7.79 -8.40 -4.45
N GLY A 55 -8.25 -7.34 -3.76
CA GLY A 55 -9.15 -7.43 -2.60
C GLY A 55 -8.45 -7.65 -1.25
N VAL A 56 -7.11 -7.69 -1.21
CA VAL A 56 -6.34 -7.86 0.03
C VAL A 56 -5.70 -6.53 0.43
N SER A 57 -6.09 -6.00 1.60
CA SER A 57 -5.50 -4.80 2.22
C SER A 57 -4.09 -5.07 2.73
N LEU A 58 -3.15 -4.22 2.34
CA LEU A 58 -1.78 -4.28 2.86
C LEU A 58 -1.76 -3.95 4.36
N VAL A 59 -2.49 -2.93 4.81
CA VAL A 59 -2.57 -2.61 6.24
C VAL A 59 -3.13 -3.77 7.05
N ALA A 60 -4.21 -4.41 6.60
CA ALA A 60 -4.81 -5.55 7.30
C ALA A 60 -3.85 -6.75 7.34
N ASN A 61 -3.16 -7.02 6.22
CA ASN A 61 -2.16 -8.08 6.13
C ASN A 61 -1.02 -7.86 7.14
N TYR A 62 -0.41 -6.67 7.14
CA TYR A 62 0.68 -6.34 8.04
C TYR A 62 0.25 -6.22 9.51
N ARG A 63 -0.98 -5.75 9.79
CA ARG A 63 -1.50 -5.65 11.16
C ARG A 63 -1.47 -6.99 11.87
N THR A 64 -1.80 -8.08 11.17
CA THR A 64 -1.75 -9.43 11.74
C THR A 64 -0.33 -9.85 12.08
N GLU A 65 0.62 -9.66 11.16
CA GLU A 65 2.06 -9.94 11.38
C GLU A 65 2.62 -9.12 12.55
N PHE A 66 2.36 -7.82 12.55
CA PHE A 66 2.88 -6.89 13.55
C PHE A 66 2.32 -7.16 14.94
N ASN A 67 1.02 -7.49 15.04
CA ASN A 67 0.42 -7.85 16.33
C ASN A 67 1.09 -9.07 16.97
N ASN A 68 1.56 -10.02 16.17
CA ASN A 68 2.29 -11.17 16.70
C ASN A 68 3.67 -10.74 17.23
N VAL A 69 4.42 -9.95 16.45
CA VAL A 69 5.72 -9.43 16.89
C VAL A 69 5.59 -8.56 18.15
N VAL A 70 4.56 -7.72 18.24
CA VAL A 70 4.33 -6.85 19.40
C VAL A 70 3.98 -7.68 20.64
N ARG A 71 3.20 -8.76 20.50
CA ARG A 71 2.92 -9.68 21.62
C ARG A 71 4.19 -10.37 22.12
N ASP A 72 5.06 -10.78 21.21
CA ASP A 72 6.26 -11.57 21.54
C ASP A 72 7.45 -10.72 21.99
N SER A 73 7.57 -9.48 21.51
CA SER A 73 8.79 -8.66 21.65
C SER A 73 8.53 -7.18 21.88
N GLY A 74 7.28 -6.75 22.05
CA GLY A 74 6.90 -5.36 22.25
C GLY A 74 7.10 -4.47 21.02
N ILE A 75 6.81 -3.18 21.19
CA ILE A 75 6.93 -2.18 20.13
C ILE A 75 8.39 -2.03 19.65
N ASP A 76 9.35 -2.07 20.57
CA ASP A 76 10.78 -1.98 20.23
C ASP A 76 11.22 -3.18 19.36
N GLY A 77 10.69 -4.37 19.64
CA GLY A 77 10.90 -5.56 18.82
C GLY A 77 10.38 -5.38 17.40
N LEU A 78 9.19 -4.80 17.24
CA LEU A 78 8.62 -4.47 15.92
C LEU A 78 9.50 -3.45 15.17
N VAL A 79 9.90 -2.35 15.81
CA VAL A 79 10.76 -1.32 15.20
C VAL A 79 12.09 -1.91 14.74
N LYS A 80 12.71 -2.78 15.54
CA LYS A 80 13.95 -3.48 15.20
C LYS A 80 13.76 -4.40 13.99
N ASN A 81 12.67 -5.16 13.96
CA ASN A 81 12.35 -6.07 12.85
C ASN A 81 12.16 -5.29 11.54
N LEU A 82 11.34 -4.23 11.56
CA LEU A 82 11.10 -3.37 10.40
C LEU A 82 12.40 -2.74 9.89
N SER A 83 13.23 -2.22 10.79
CA SER A 83 14.53 -1.64 10.44
C SER A 83 15.46 -2.66 9.78
N ALA A 84 15.45 -3.92 10.25
CA ALA A 84 16.24 -4.98 9.64
C ALA A 84 15.69 -5.37 8.25
N LYS A 85 14.37 -5.49 8.12
CA LYS A 85 13.69 -5.81 6.86
C LYS A 85 13.94 -4.75 5.79
N ASN A 86 13.84 -3.47 6.14
CA ASN A 86 14.14 -2.36 5.23
C ASN A 86 15.59 -2.41 4.71
N ARG A 87 16.58 -2.62 5.60
CA ARG A 87 17.98 -2.77 5.19
C ARG A 87 18.20 -3.97 4.25
N SER A 88 17.46 -5.06 4.44
CA SER A 88 17.56 -6.23 3.57
C SER A 88 17.04 -5.96 2.15
N PHE A 89 16.02 -5.11 2.01
CA PHE A 89 15.52 -4.70 0.70
C PHE A 89 16.47 -3.71 0.01
N ASP A 90 17.09 -2.80 0.75
CA ASP A 90 18.11 -1.89 0.20
C ASP A 90 19.34 -2.67 -0.30
N ALA A 91 19.76 -3.71 0.42
CA ALA A 91 20.86 -4.58 0.02
C ALA A 91 20.54 -5.50 -1.16
N ALA A 92 19.25 -5.79 -1.40
CA ALA A 92 18.78 -6.63 -2.50
C ALA A 92 18.38 -5.82 -3.75
N ALA A 93 18.31 -4.50 -3.67
CA ALA A 93 18.11 -3.63 -4.82
C ALA A 93 19.38 -3.64 -5.69
N PRO A 94 19.30 -4.01 -6.98
CA PRO A 94 20.46 -3.87 -7.86
C PRO A 94 20.82 -2.38 -7.93
N ALA A 95 22.10 -2.06 -7.74
CA ALA A 95 22.63 -0.73 -7.97
C ALA A 95 22.25 -0.28 -9.39
N SER A 96 21.25 0.57 -9.51
CA SER A 96 20.87 1.19 -10.77
C SER A 96 22.01 2.08 -11.23
N LYS A 97 22.69 1.65 -12.30
CA LYS A 97 23.41 2.52 -13.23
C LYS A 97 22.45 2.99 -14.30
#